data_AF-A0A1W9MPQ1-F1
#
_entry.id   AF-A0A1W9MPQ1-F1
#
_cell.length_a   1.000
_cell.length_b   1.000
_cell.length_c   1.000
_cell.angle_alpha   90.00
_cell.angle_beta   90.00
_cell.angle_gamma   90.00
#
_symmetry.space_group_name_H-M   'P 1'
#
loop_
_entity.id
_entity.type
_entity.pdbx_description
1 polymer ?
#
loop_
_entity_poly.entity_id
_entity_poly.type
_entity_poly.pdbx_seq_one_letter_code
_entity_poly.pdbx_strand_id
1 'polypeptide(L)'
;MKPAMPKNHAVSSVISDVCYNISSEREERKTFMVKKNKKNKKAGAKKTPVPDTQSPESGKDALTGIFSFSETETPEGFRPVSMIQALAEYARPIMAFSEGKNDVENLQKSLDIARNLWNYGIKEEKGNKDEKLRAEIIRMIKTLSGLNDNESSDFFNKMIARRTYLFPSEVQGDNPMITVMRKEFLQVIPDPESVRVNLPQAPVPPDDKDRAMVKALNKMDRYILENTEYDEWESHYFSIKEDCCRGFRKWLADKGVSRYSDDFPFCLETFFNFVYQQSHKEPVILKNIPPAYIESFFMDYLLRKVVAEPGEYIQWIPAIKAFYTFISEKGYIADPDPVIRVIEKTEPHFVRLLKKRFG
;
A
#
# COMPACT_ATOMS: atom_id res chain seq x y z
N MET A 1 -14.95 12.11 -33.64
CA MET A 1 -15.03 10.92 -32.78
C MET A 1 -13.96 11.05 -31.70
N LYS A 2 -14.34 11.26 -30.44
CA LYS A 2 -13.40 11.23 -29.31
C LYS A 2 -13.00 9.77 -29.07
N PRO A 3 -11.72 9.42 -28.92
CA PRO A 3 -11.35 8.06 -28.56
C PRO A 3 -11.82 7.78 -27.13
N ALA A 4 -12.51 6.66 -26.94
CA ALA A 4 -12.89 6.17 -25.62
C ALA A 4 -11.62 5.81 -24.84
N MET A 5 -11.46 6.38 -23.65
CA MET A 5 -10.40 5.96 -22.74
C MET A 5 -10.63 4.51 -22.28
N PRO A 6 -9.58 3.68 -22.19
CA PRO A 6 -9.69 2.31 -21.69
C PRO A 6 -9.97 2.27 -20.18
N LYS A 7 -10.49 1.14 -19.69
CA LYS A 7 -11.01 0.95 -18.32
C LYS A 7 -9.90 1.09 -17.25
N ASN A 8 -10.13 1.97 -16.28
CA ASN A 8 -9.23 2.36 -15.18
C ASN A 8 -8.70 1.24 -14.24
N HIS A 9 -9.26 0.01 -14.25
CA HIS A 9 -8.87 -1.03 -13.28
C HIS A 9 -7.43 -1.56 -13.46
N ALA A 10 -6.92 -1.63 -14.70
CA ALA A 10 -5.57 -2.13 -14.95
C ALA A 10 -4.48 -1.18 -14.42
N VAL A 11 -4.77 0.13 -14.39
CA VAL A 11 -3.83 1.16 -13.97
C VAL A 11 -3.72 1.19 -12.44
N SER A 12 -4.83 1.04 -11.72
CA SER A 12 -4.86 0.96 -10.24
C SER A 12 -4.07 -0.24 -9.74
N SER A 13 -4.31 -1.43 -10.31
CA SER A 13 -3.59 -2.67 -9.98
C SER A 13 -2.10 -2.55 -10.27
N VAL A 14 -1.71 -2.06 -11.46
CA VAL A 14 -0.28 -1.92 -11.82
C VAL A 14 0.43 -0.87 -10.96
N ILE A 15 -0.21 0.23 -10.60
CA ILE A 15 0.37 1.24 -9.70
C ILE A 15 0.54 0.67 -8.27
N SER A 16 -0.46 -0.08 -7.79
CA SER A 16 -0.37 -0.78 -6.50
C SER A 16 0.77 -1.79 -6.49
N ASP A 17 0.85 -2.63 -7.53
CA ASP A 17 1.89 -3.65 -7.71
C ASP A 17 3.28 -3.03 -7.83
N VAL A 18 3.40 -1.81 -8.34
CA VAL A 18 4.69 -1.11 -8.52
C VAL A 18 5.13 -0.37 -7.27
N CYS A 19 4.23 0.35 -6.60
CA CYS A 19 4.55 0.91 -5.28
C CYS A 19 4.92 -0.21 -4.29
N TYR A 20 4.32 -1.39 -4.46
CA TYR A 20 4.70 -2.61 -3.79
C TYR A 20 6.04 -3.18 -4.28
N ASN A 21 6.28 -3.26 -5.59
CA ASN A 21 7.51 -3.82 -6.17
C ASN A 21 8.75 -2.96 -5.96
N ILE A 22 8.63 -1.63 -5.85
CA ILE A 22 9.76 -0.77 -5.44
C ILE A 22 10.14 -1.04 -3.98
N SER A 23 9.16 -1.40 -3.16
CA SER A 23 9.41 -1.84 -1.78
C SER A 23 10.06 -3.24 -1.78
N SER A 24 9.63 -4.16 -2.66
CA SER A 24 10.17 -5.52 -2.79
C SER A 24 11.53 -5.61 -3.51
N GLU A 25 11.87 -4.74 -4.46
CA GLU A 25 13.21 -4.69 -5.08
C GLU A 25 14.28 -4.17 -4.10
N ARG A 26 13.87 -3.33 -3.14
CA ARG A 26 14.69 -2.98 -1.97
C ARG A 26 14.91 -4.20 -1.05
N GLU A 27 14.04 -5.21 -1.10
CA GLU A 27 14.10 -6.49 -0.39
C GLU A 27 14.91 -7.55 -1.16
N GLU A 28 14.86 -7.59 -2.49
CA GLU A 28 15.70 -8.47 -3.33
C GLU A 28 17.19 -8.06 -3.29
N ARG A 29 17.48 -6.75 -3.30
CA ARG A 29 18.86 -6.25 -3.12
C ARG A 29 19.41 -6.56 -1.72
N LYS A 30 18.56 -6.61 -0.69
CA LYS A 30 18.94 -7.00 0.67
C LYS A 30 19.17 -8.52 0.79
N THR A 31 18.28 -9.35 0.25
CA THR A 31 18.45 -10.82 0.25
C THR A 31 19.66 -11.27 -0.59
N PHE A 32 20.01 -10.57 -1.67
CA PHE A 32 21.26 -10.80 -2.40
C PHE A 32 22.51 -10.42 -1.58
N MET A 33 22.45 -9.32 -0.80
CA MET A 33 23.52 -8.97 0.14
C MET A 33 23.63 -9.95 1.32
N VAL A 34 22.53 -10.52 1.81
CA VAL A 34 22.50 -11.56 2.86
C VAL A 34 23.12 -12.88 2.35
N LYS A 35 22.85 -13.27 1.10
CA LYS A 35 23.52 -14.43 0.47
C LYS A 35 25.02 -14.21 0.27
N LYS A 36 25.46 -12.97 -0.02
CA LYS A 36 26.90 -12.62 -0.14
C LYS A 36 27.60 -12.54 1.23
N ASN A 37 26.90 -12.11 2.28
CA ASN A 37 27.44 -12.02 3.64
C ASN A 37 27.50 -13.36 4.40
N LYS A 38 26.73 -14.39 3.99
CA LYS A 38 26.88 -15.76 4.54
C LYS A 38 28.24 -16.40 4.26
N LYS A 39 29.03 -15.88 3.31
CA LYS A 39 30.40 -16.34 3.07
C LYS A 39 31.48 -15.64 3.91
N ASN A 40 31.16 -14.54 4.62
CA ASN A 40 32.18 -13.68 5.25
C ASN A 40 31.83 -13.16 6.67
N LYS A 41 31.23 -13.97 7.56
CA LYS A 41 31.08 -13.59 8.98
C LYS A 41 31.60 -14.65 9.96
N LYS A 42 32.92 -14.68 10.14
CA LYS A 42 33.56 -14.91 11.44
C LYS A 42 34.27 -13.62 11.84
N ALA A 43 33.53 -12.69 12.45
CA ALA A 43 34.01 -11.68 13.40
C ALA A 43 32.88 -10.67 13.68
N GLY A 44 32.55 -10.54 14.96
CA GLY A 44 31.71 -9.51 15.60
C GLY A 44 30.79 -8.65 14.73
N ALA A 45 29.54 -9.06 14.55
CA ALA A 45 28.47 -8.17 14.11
C ALA A 45 27.56 -7.87 15.31
N LYS A 46 27.36 -6.58 15.61
CA LYS A 46 26.35 -6.10 16.55
C LYS A 46 24.97 -6.60 16.09
N LYS A 47 24.27 -7.24 17.02
CA LYS A 47 22.93 -7.81 16.85
C LYS A 47 21.93 -6.69 16.57
N THR A 48 21.04 -6.88 15.60
CA THR A 48 19.95 -5.94 15.30
C THR A 48 18.65 -6.66 15.67
N PRO A 49 17.96 -6.24 16.75
CA PRO A 49 16.69 -6.86 17.14
C PRO A 49 15.61 -6.64 16.07
N VAL A 50 14.55 -7.45 16.12
CA VAL A 50 13.28 -7.21 15.40
C VAL A 50 12.80 -5.76 15.65
N PRO A 51 12.04 -5.13 14.72
CA PRO A 51 11.44 -3.82 14.94
C PRO A 51 10.90 -3.68 16.37
N ASP A 52 11.57 -2.84 17.15
CA ASP A 52 11.46 -2.84 18.60
C ASP A 52 10.06 -2.40 19.05
N THR A 53 9.37 -3.25 19.82
CA THR A 53 8.11 -2.91 20.51
C THR A 53 8.36 -2.19 21.85
N GLN A 54 9.60 -1.92 22.26
CA GLN A 54 9.90 -1.10 23.44
C GLN A 54 11.03 -0.10 23.16
N SER A 55 10.68 1.17 22.95
CA SER A 55 11.68 2.24 22.98
C SER A 55 12.17 2.49 24.41
N PRO A 56 13.48 2.75 24.63
CA PRO A 56 13.96 3.37 25.86
C PRO A 56 13.36 4.77 26.01
N GLU A 57 12.89 5.10 27.21
CA GLU A 57 12.55 6.47 27.61
C GLU A 57 13.79 7.38 27.52
N SER A 58 14.05 7.97 26.35
CA SER A 58 14.85 9.20 26.18
C SER A 58 14.88 9.62 24.72
N GLY A 59 13.85 10.35 24.30
CA GLY A 59 13.77 10.93 22.97
C GLY A 59 12.36 11.37 22.66
N LYS A 60 11.96 12.50 23.24
CA LYS A 60 10.65 13.12 22.97
C LYS A 60 10.43 13.30 21.46
N ASP A 61 9.30 12.78 20.98
CA ASP A 61 8.40 13.40 20.00
C ASP A 61 8.77 13.52 18.51
N ALA A 62 9.62 12.67 17.91
CA ALA A 62 9.92 12.80 16.47
C ALA A 62 9.39 11.70 15.54
N LEU A 63 9.17 10.45 15.99
CA LEU A 63 8.88 9.32 15.08
C LEU A 63 7.74 8.38 15.51
N THR A 64 7.19 8.55 16.72
CA THR A 64 6.02 7.81 17.23
C THR A 64 4.82 8.72 17.54
N GLY A 65 4.95 10.02 17.31
CA GLY A 65 3.81 10.90 17.04
C GLY A 65 3.25 10.51 15.69
N ILE A 66 2.42 9.46 15.65
CA ILE A 66 1.69 9.03 14.47
C ILE A 66 0.83 10.23 14.06
N PHE A 67 1.33 11.03 13.12
CA PHE A 67 0.53 12.04 12.46
C PHE A 67 -0.64 11.30 11.82
N SER A 68 -1.83 11.54 12.36
CA SER A 68 -3.06 10.93 11.90
C SER A 68 -3.39 11.53 10.54
N PHE A 69 -3.13 10.78 9.47
CA PHE A 69 -3.52 11.18 8.13
C PHE A 69 -5.01 11.50 8.09
N SER A 70 -5.83 10.75 8.86
CA SER A 70 -7.27 10.97 9.13
C SER A 70 -7.63 12.36 9.64
N GLU A 71 -6.77 12.98 10.44
CA GLU A 71 -7.03 14.28 11.09
C GLU A 71 -6.52 15.48 10.31
N THR A 72 -5.83 15.25 9.18
CA THR A 72 -5.33 16.36 8.36
C THR A 72 -6.51 17.07 7.69
N GLU A 73 -6.80 18.28 8.15
CA GLU A 73 -7.76 19.16 7.50
C GLU A 73 -7.17 19.75 6.22
N THR A 74 -7.97 19.81 5.17
CA THR A 74 -7.60 20.40 3.89
C THR A 74 -8.70 21.33 3.40
N PRO A 75 -8.35 22.40 2.65
CA PRO A 75 -9.36 23.27 2.04
C PRO A 75 -10.34 22.49 1.15
N GLU A 76 -11.52 23.08 0.93
CA GLU A 76 -12.50 22.50 0.01
C GLU A 76 -11.91 22.30 -1.39
N GLY A 77 -12.21 21.17 -2.02
CA GLY A 77 -11.62 20.79 -3.30
C GLY A 77 -10.22 20.17 -3.20
N PHE A 78 -9.69 19.96 -1.99
CA PHE A 78 -8.40 19.30 -1.77
C PHE A 78 -8.51 18.09 -0.84
N ARG A 79 -7.48 17.23 -0.86
CA ARG A 79 -7.34 16.08 0.03
C ARG A 79 -5.87 15.86 0.42
N PRO A 80 -5.59 15.29 1.60
CA PRO A 80 -4.24 14.88 1.95
C PRO A 80 -3.87 13.62 1.15
N VAL A 81 -2.61 13.53 0.74
CA VAL A 81 -1.97 12.37 0.09
C VAL A 81 -0.58 12.15 0.68
N SER A 82 -0.15 10.90 0.76
CA SER A 82 1.26 10.60 1.03
C SER A 82 2.13 11.00 -0.16
N MET A 83 3.44 11.19 0.04
CA MET A 83 4.36 11.48 -1.07
C MET A 83 4.34 10.41 -2.17
N ILE A 84 4.15 9.14 -1.79
CA ILE A 84 4.07 8.02 -2.74
C ILE A 84 2.80 8.14 -3.58
N GLN A 85 1.66 8.43 -2.94
CA GLN A 85 0.40 8.69 -3.63
C GLN A 85 0.49 9.91 -4.53
N ALA A 86 1.07 11.01 -4.04
CA ALA A 86 1.26 12.22 -4.84
C ALA A 86 2.06 11.94 -6.12
N LEU A 87 3.15 11.18 -6.00
CA LEU A 87 3.96 10.80 -7.15
C LEU A 87 3.20 9.87 -8.11
N ALA A 88 2.47 8.87 -7.59
CA ALA A 88 1.68 7.95 -8.40
C ALA A 88 0.56 8.68 -9.18
N GLU A 89 -0.17 9.57 -8.49
CA GLU A 89 -1.23 10.40 -9.06
C GLU A 89 -0.70 11.35 -10.14
N TYR A 90 0.46 11.94 -9.88
CA TYR A 90 1.18 12.75 -10.85
C TYR A 90 1.63 11.95 -12.07
N ALA A 91 2.15 10.73 -11.85
CA ALA A 91 2.74 9.88 -12.86
C ALA A 91 1.72 9.22 -13.81
N ARG A 92 0.41 9.20 -13.48
CA ARG A 92 -0.63 8.53 -14.30
C ARG A 92 -0.49 8.76 -15.80
N PRO A 93 -0.33 10.00 -16.33
CA PRO A 93 -0.24 10.22 -17.78
C PRO A 93 1.01 9.60 -18.42
N ILE A 94 2.09 9.44 -17.66
CA ILE A 94 3.34 8.83 -18.12
C ILE A 94 3.19 7.30 -18.13
N MET A 95 2.58 6.75 -17.08
CA MET A 95 2.31 5.33 -16.96
C MET A 95 1.42 4.80 -18.08
N ALA A 96 0.52 5.64 -18.62
CA ALA A 96 -0.30 5.31 -19.78
C ALA A 96 0.50 4.91 -21.03
N PHE A 97 1.77 5.32 -21.16
CA PHE A 97 2.65 4.87 -22.26
C PHE A 97 3.13 3.43 -22.10
N SER A 98 3.05 2.90 -20.88
CA SER A 98 3.49 1.54 -20.53
C SER A 98 2.31 0.56 -20.38
N GLU A 99 1.06 1.04 -20.45
CA GLU A 99 -0.15 0.21 -20.34
C GLU A 99 -0.19 -0.89 -21.41
N GLY A 100 -0.52 -2.12 -20.99
CA GLY A 100 -0.64 -3.28 -21.88
C GLY A 100 0.69 -3.96 -22.23
N LYS A 101 1.83 -3.41 -21.79
CA LYS A 101 3.13 -4.07 -21.87
C LYS A 101 3.47 -4.52 -20.45
N ASN A 102 3.43 -5.83 -20.17
CA ASN A 102 3.91 -6.41 -18.90
C ASN A 102 5.44 -6.31 -18.82
N ASP A 103 5.96 -5.08 -18.87
CA ASP A 103 7.37 -4.76 -18.96
C ASP A 103 7.77 -3.88 -17.77
N VAL A 104 8.33 -4.54 -16.77
CA VAL A 104 8.86 -3.93 -15.53
C VAL A 104 9.87 -2.82 -15.86
N GLU A 105 10.61 -2.94 -16.96
CA GLU A 105 11.61 -1.94 -17.36
C GLU A 105 10.96 -0.63 -17.78
N ASN A 106 9.88 -0.68 -18.57
CA ASN A 106 9.15 0.53 -19.01
C ASN A 106 8.44 1.23 -17.84
N LEU A 107 8.02 0.44 -16.86
CA LEU A 107 7.37 0.92 -15.65
C LEU A 107 8.35 1.67 -14.75
N GLN A 108 9.55 1.11 -14.56
CA GLN A 108 10.65 1.78 -13.87
C GLN A 108 11.05 3.09 -14.59
N LYS A 109 11.18 3.05 -15.92
CA LYS A 109 11.44 4.27 -16.73
C LYS A 109 10.35 5.33 -16.54
N SER A 110 9.08 4.92 -16.50
CA SER A 110 7.94 5.83 -16.29
C SER A 110 8.06 6.58 -14.96
N LEU A 111 8.42 5.86 -13.90
CA LEU A 111 8.62 6.45 -12.57
C LEU A 111 9.83 7.36 -12.48
N ASP A 112 10.94 6.98 -13.12
CA ASP A 112 12.13 7.82 -13.17
C ASP A 112 11.84 9.14 -13.91
N ILE A 113 11.10 9.08 -15.03
CA ILE A 113 10.62 10.27 -15.74
C ILE A 113 9.72 11.12 -14.83
N ALA A 114 8.74 10.51 -14.15
CA ALA A 114 7.83 11.22 -13.25
C ALA A 114 8.57 11.93 -12.11
N ARG A 115 9.52 11.25 -11.47
CA ARG A 115 10.35 11.83 -10.41
C ARG A 115 11.21 12.98 -10.93
N ASN A 116 11.80 12.85 -12.11
CA ASN A 116 12.62 13.90 -12.70
C ASN A 116 11.79 15.14 -13.08
N LEU A 117 10.60 14.94 -13.66
CA LEU A 117 9.63 16.00 -13.93
C LEU A 117 9.18 16.71 -12.64
N TRP A 118 8.83 15.94 -11.61
CA TRP A 118 8.44 16.49 -10.31
C TRP A 118 9.52 17.39 -9.71
N ASN A 119 10.76 16.90 -9.68
CA ASN A 119 11.91 17.65 -9.15
C ASN A 119 12.24 18.87 -10.01
N TYR A 120 12.13 18.76 -11.34
CA TYR A 120 12.29 19.89 -12.23
C TYR A 120 11.25 20.97 -11.93
N GLY A 121 9.97 20.60 -11.79
CA GLY A 121 8.89 21.54 -11.46
C GLY A 121 9.13 22.31 -10.15
N ILE A 122 9.64 21.63 -9.11
CA ILE A 122 10.04 22.28 -7.85
C ILE A 122 11.16 23.31 -8.09
N LYS A 123 12.17 22.97 -8.90
CA LYS A 123 13.28 23.88 -9.19
C LYS A 123 12.80 25.09 -10.00
N GLU A 124 11.94 24.86 -10.98
CA GLU A 124 11.39 25.92 -11.83
C GLU A 124 10.54 26.92 -11.03
N GLU A 125 9.70 26.46 -10.10
CA GLU A 125 8.95 27.34 -9.19
C GLU A 125 9.85 28.21 -8.31
N LYS A 126 11.05 27.72 -7.98
CA LYS A 126 12.09 28.48 -7.25
C LYS A 126 12.94 29.37 -8.17
N GLY A 127 12.59 29.49 -9.45
CA GLY A 127 13.31 30.29 -10.44
C GLY A 127 14.61 29.64 -10.95
N ASN A 128 14.87 28.37 -10.64
CA ASN A 128 16.10 27.67 -11.02
C ASN A 128 15.84 26.73 -12.21
N LYS A 129 15.85 27.26 -13.43
CA LYS A 129 15.63 26.46 -14.65
C LYS A 129 16.90 25.73 -15.06
N ASP A 130 16.82 24.41 -15.10
CA ASP A 130 17.92 23.51 -15.47
C ASP A 130 17.69 22.98 -16.90
N GLU A 131 18.11 23.75 -17.91
CA GLU A 131 17.86 23.41 -19.33
C GLU A 131 18.50 22.06 -19.73
N LYS A 132 19.60 21.66 -19.07
CA LYS A 132 20.23 20.36 -19.31
C LYS A 132 19.31 19.23 -18.84
N LEU A 133 18.79 19.33 -17.61
CA LEU A 133 17.82 18.37 -17.08
C LEU A 133 16.54 18.35 -17.91
N ARG A 134 16.05 19.52 -18.36
CA ARG A 134 14.89 19.62 -19.25
C ARG A 134 15.08 18.82 -20.54
N ALA A 135 16.19 19.03 -21.25
CA ALA A 135 16.50 18.31 -22.47
C ALA A 135 16.63 16.79 -22.24
N GLU A 136 17.22 16.38 -21.12
CA GLU A 136 17.30 14.97 -20.73
C GLU A 136 15.92 14.34 -20.51
N ILE A 137 15.03 15.03 -19.80
CA ILE A 137 13.66 14.57 -19.55
C ILE A 137 12.87 14.44 -20.85
N ILE A 138 12.94 15.42 -21.75
CA ILE A 138 12.27 15.38 -23.06
C ILE A 138 12.75 14.17 -23.86
N ARG A 139 14.06 13.89 -23.86
CA ARG A 139 14.62 12.70 -24.53
C ARG A 139 14.11 11.40 -23.92
N MET A 140 13.97 11.32 -22.60
CA MET A 140 13.42 10.13 -21.93
C MET A 140 11.94 9.92 -22.30
N ILE A 141 11.13 10.99 -22.29
CA ILE A 141 9.72 10.96 -22.73
C ILE A 141 9.63 10.44 -24.17
N LYS A 142 10.41 11.02 -25.08
CA LYS A 142 10.47 10.63 -26.49
C LYS A 142 10.76 9.13 -26.65
N THR A 143 11.75 8.64 -25.91
CA THR A 143 12.18 7.23 -25.96
C THR A 143 11.10 6.28 -25.45
N LEU A 144 10.44 6.62 -24.34
CA LEU A 144 9.40 5.77 -23.75
C LEU A 144 8.10 5.77 -24.57
N SER A 145 7.67 6.95 -25.01
CA SER A 145 6.35 7.16 -25.62
C SER A 145 6.32 7.01 -27.15
N GLY A 146 7.48 7.13 -27.82
CA GLY A 146 7.57 7.17 -29.28
C GLY A 146 7.08 8.48 -29.91
N LEU A 147 6.79 9.51 -29.11
CA LEU A 147 6.40 10.84 -29.58
C LEU A 147 7.53 11.52 -30.37
N ASN A 148 7.19 12.52 -31.20
CA ASN A 148 8.19 13.38 -31.82
C ASN A 148 8.72 14.46 -30.85
N ASP A 149 9.69 15.29 -31.29
CA ASP A 149 10.33 16.30 -30.42
C ASP A 149 9.35 17.38 -29.93
N ASN A 150 8.46 17.86 -30.81
CA ASN A 150 7.47 18.86 -30.44
C ASN A 150 6.45 18.29 -29.46
N GLU A 151 5.94 17.08 -29.73
CA GLU A 151 4.98 16.39 -28.85
C GLU A 151 5.60 16.07 -27.49
N SER A 152 6.86 15.66 -27.44
CA SER A 152 7.58 15.37 -26.19
C SER A 152 7.81 16.64 -25.36
N SER A 153 8.14 17.75 -26.01
CA SER A 153 8.26 19.07 -25.38
C SER A 153 6.91 19.59 -24.86
N ASP A 154 5.84 19.41 -25.64
CA ASP A 154 4.49 19.77 -25.23
C ASP A 154 4.01 18.92 -24.04
N PHE A 155 4.29 17.62 -24.07
CA PHE A 155 3.98 16.72 -22.96
C PHE A 155 4.76 17.10 -21.69
N PHE A 156 6.05 17.43 -21.82
CA PHE A 156 6.85 17.97 -20.72
C PHE A 156 6.18 19.19 -20.08
N ASN A 157 5.83 20.20 -20.88
CA ASN A 157 5.19 21.42 -20.38
C ASN A 157 3.84 21.13 -19.71
N LYS A 158 3.03 20.23 -20.29
CA LYS A 158 1.77 19.79 -19.68
C LYS A 158 1.99 19.10 -18.33
N MET A 159 3.04 18.29 -18.20
CA MET A 159 3.38 17.64 -16.94
C MET A 159 3.88 18.63 -15.88
N ILE A 160 4.64 19.66 -16.27
CA ILE A 160 5.00 20.74 -15.33
C ILE A 160 3.74 21.47 -14.85
N ALA A 161 2.88 21.89 -15.77
CA ALA A 161 1.62 22.57 -15.44
C ALA A 161 0.71 21.69 -14.56
N ARG A 162 0.64 20.38 -14.83
CA ARG A 162 -0.11 19.42 -14.01
C ARG A 162 0.38 19.39 -12.58
N ARG A 163 1.70 19.47 -12.34
CA ARG A 163 2.25 19.46 -10.97
C ARG A 163 1.73 20.65 -10.18
N THR A 164 1.88 21.86 -10.72
CA THR A 164 1.42 23.10 -10.07
C THR A 164 -0.10 23.11 -9.89
N TYR A 165 -0.86 22.58 -10.85
CA TYR A 165 -2.31 22.46 -10.74
C TYR A 165 -2.76 21.50 -9.62
N LEU A 166 -2.16 20.30 -9.57
CA LEU A 166 -2.50 19.26 -8.60
C LEU A 166 -1.99 19.58 -7.20
N PHE A 167 -0.81 20.18 -7.10
CA PHE A 167 -0.09 20.43 -5.84
C PHE A 167 0.29 21.91 -5.71
N PRO A 168 -0.71 22.81 -5.62
CA PRO A 168 -0.43 24.24 -5.50
C PRO A 168 0.33 24.53 -4.22
N SER A 169 1.36 25.38 -4.31
CA SER A 169 2.20 25.75 -3.16
C SER A 169 1.43 26.44 -2.04
N GLU A 170 0.39 27.20 -2.39
CA GLU A 170 -0.41 28.02 -1.48
C GLU A 170 -1.30 27.22 -0.53
N VAL A 171 -1.53 25.94 -0.80
CA VAL A 171 -2.31 25.04 0.08
C VAL A 171 -1.45 23.97 0.77
N GLN A 172 -0.14 23.93 0.50
CA GLN A 172 0.73 22.98 1.17
C GLN A 172 0.95 23.42 2.62
N GLY A 173 0.90 22.46 3.54
CA GLY A 173 1.26 22.69 4.95
C GLY A 173 2.75 22.48 5.21
N ASP A 174 3.17 22.71 6.45
CA ASP A 174 4.57 22.55 6.88
C ASP A 174 5.01 21.09 7.04
N ASN A 175 4.08 20.13 6.99
CA ASN A 175 4.40 18.73 7.22
C ASN A 175 5.01 18.08 5.96
N PRO A 176 6.30 17.69 5.97
CA PRO A 176 6.95 17.11 4.79
C PRO A 176 6.44 15.70 4.43
N MET A 177 5.68 15.04 5.32
CA MET A 177 5.18 13.68 5.12
C MET A 177 3.82 13.65 4.42
N ILE A 178 3.11 14.78 4.37
CA ILE A 178 1.78 14.89 3.80
C ILE A 178 1.80 16.00 2.75
N THR A 179 1.27 15.68 1.56
CA THR A 179 1.05 16.65 0.49
C THR A 179 -0.44 16.88 0.36
N VAL A 180 -0.84 18.11 0.06
CA VAL A 180 -2.24 18.46 -0.21
C VAL A 180 -2.45 18.46 -1.72
N MET A 181 -3.35 17.60 -2.19
CA MET A 181 -3.64 17.43 -3.62
C MET A 181 -5.05 17.92 -3.94
N ARG A 182 -5.19 18.61 -5.08
CA ARG A 182 -6.49 18.97 -5.64
C ARG A 182 -7.29 17.72 -6.02
N LYS A 183 -8.59 17.71 -5.71
CA LYS A 183 -9.54 16.71 -6.20
C LYS A 183 -9.88 17.03 -7.66
N GLU A 184 -9.45 16.20 -8.61
CA GLU A 184 -9.79 16.41 -10.03
C GLU A 184 -11.23 16.00 -10.36
N PHE A 185 -11.77 15.00 -9.65
CA PHE A 185 -13.13 14.50 -9.85
C PHE A 185 -13.73 14.09 -8.51
N LEU A 186 -15.01 14.40 -8.31
CA LEU A 186 -15.78 13.84 -7.20
C LEU A 186 -16.09 12.38 -7.56
N GLN A 187 -15.54 11.45 -6.79
CA GLN A 187 -15.78 10.04 -6.99
C GLN A 187 -16.94 9.56 -6.13
N VAL A 188 -17.82 8.77 -6.74
CA VAL A 188 -18.90 8.11 -6.00
C VAL A 188 -18.30 6.96 -5.21
N ILE A 189 -18.25 7.12 -3.89
CA ILE A 189 -17.94 6.01 -2.98
C ILE A 189 -19.14 5.07 -2.97
N PRO A 190 -18.99 3.80 -3.40
CA PRO A 190 -20.08 2.85 -3.41
C PRO A 190 -20.67 2.65 -2.00
N ASP A 191 -21.95 2.28 -1.95
CA ASP A 191 -22.57 1.85 -0.70
C ASP A 191 -21.84 0.60 -0.17
N PRO A 192 -21.46 0.53 1.12
CA PRO A 192 -20.89 -0.68 1.73
C PRO A 192 -21.71 -1.96 1.45
N GLU A 193 -23.03 -1.85 1.33
CA GLU A 193 -23.89 -2.98 0.96
C GLU A 193 -23.51 -3.60 -0.39
N SER A 194 -23.02 -2.79 -1.33
CA SER A 194 -22.67 -3.23 -2.70
C SER A 194 -21.48 -4.19 -2.76
N VAL A 195 -20.62 -4.19 -1.73
CA VAL A 195 -19.43 -5.07 -1.64
C VAL A 195 -19.59 -6.17 -0.60
N ARG A 196 -20.74 -6.28 0.05
CA ARG A 196 -20.96 -7.33 1.05
C ARG A 196 -20.81 -8.71 0.43
N VAL A 197 -20.15 -9.59 1.19
CA VAL A 197 -19.95 -10.99 0.82
C VAL A 197 -20.78 -11.87 1.72
N ASN A 198 -21.75 -12.55 1.12
CA ASN A 198 -22.54 -13.56 1.80
C ASN A 198 -21.77 -14.88 1.81
N LEU A 199 -21.06 -15.15 2.90
CA LEU A 199 -20.34 -16.41 3.09
C LEU A 199 -21.31 -17.52 3.50
N PRO A 200 -21.23 -18.71 2.87
CA PRO A 200 -21.94 -19.88 3.36
C PRO A 200 -21.54 -20.24 4.79
N GLN A 201 -22.53 -20.57 5.61
CA GLN A 201 -22.34 -20.86 7.05
C GLN A 201 -21.64 -22.20 7.31
N ALA A 202 -21.73 -23.16 6.39
CA ALA A 202 -21.11 -24.46 6.55
C ALA A 202 -19.57 -24.32 6.54
N PRO A 203 -18.85 -24.73 7.61
CA PRO A 203 -17.41 -24.57 7.68
C PRO A 203 -16.68 -25.48 6.69
N VAL A 204 -15.56 -25.01 6.15
CA VAL A 204 -14.67 -25.82 5.30
C VAL A 204 -13.58 -26.42 6.21
N PRO A 205 -13.61 -27.74 6.48
CA PRO A 205 -12.69 -28.35 7.43
C PRO A 205 -11.21 -28.17 7.01
N PRO A 206 -10.28 -28.11 7.98
CA PRO A 206 -8.87 -27.93 7.67
C PRO A 206 -8.24 -29.17 7.02
N ASP A 207 -7.45 -28.97 5.98
CA ASP A 207 -6.56 -29.99 5.42
C ASP A 207 -5.15 -29.96 6.07
N ASP A 208 -4.22 -30.78 5.58
CA ASP A 208 -2.85 -30.82 6.10
C ASP A 208 -2.08 -29.51 5.88
N LYS A 209 -2.35 -28.80 4.78
CA LYS A 209 -1.71 -27.52 4.47
C LYS A 209 -2.27 -26.44 5.38
N ASP A 210 -3.59 -26.43 5.63
CA ASP A 210 -4.22 -25.55 6.60
C ASP A 210 -3.62 -25.75 8.00
N ARG A 211 -3.46 -27.01 8.44
CA ARG A 211 -2.82 -27.32 9.73
C ARG A 211 -1.37 -26.85 9.80
N ALA A 212 -0.60 -26.99 8.73
CA ALA A 212 0.78 -26.49 8.65
C ALA A 212 0.84 -24.96 8.72
N MET A 213 -0.04 -24.27 7.99
CA MET A 213 -0.18 -22.82 8.01
C MET A 213 -0.53 -22.31 9.42
N VAL A 214 -1.48 -22.95 10.11
CA VAL A 214 -1.84 -22.59 11.49
C VAL A 214 -0.66 -22.76 12.45
N LYS A 215 0.12 -23.84 12.32
CA LYS A 215 1.36 -24.02 13.10
C LYS A 215 2.37 -22.91 12.82
N ALA A 216 2.51 -22.50 11.56
CA ALA A 216 3.38 -21.39 11.17
C ALA A 216 2.89 -20.05 11.78
N LEU A 217 1.57 -19.80 11.84
CA LEU A 217 1.00 -18.59 12.43
C LEU A 217 1.27 -18.51 13.93
N ASN A 218 1.05 -19.63 14.63
CA ASN A 218 1.41 -19.72 16.05
C ASN A 218 2.91 -19.51 16.30
N LYS A 219 3.77 -19.94 15.37
CA LYS A 219 5.21 -19.67 15.45
C LYS A 219 5.51 -18.18 15.23
N MET A 220 4.81 -17.53 14.30
CA MET A 220 4.96 -16.10 14.05
C MET A 220 4.55 -15.26 15.27
N ASP A 221 3.44 -15.60 15.90
CA ASP A 221 2.99 -14.92 17.12
C ASP A 221 4.05 -15.00 18.23
N ARG A 222 4.69 -16.16 18.40
CA ARG A 222 5.80 -16.31 19.35
C ARG A 222 6.99 -15.44 19.00
N TYR A 223 7.36 -15.31 17.72
CA TYR A 223 8.44 -14.42 17.34
C TYR A 223 8.21 -12.97 17.74
N ILE A 224 6.97 -12.49 17.61
CA ILE A 224 6.57 -11.14 18.05
C ILE A 224 6.57 -11.04 19.58
N LEU A 225 5.98 -12.02 20.28
CA LEU A 225 5.85 -11.98 21.75
C LEU A 225 7.18 -12.20 22.49
N GLU A 226 8.10 -12.98 21.92
CA GLU A 226 9.41 -13.32 22.50
C GLU A 226 10.54 -12.41 21.99
N ASN A 227 10.25 -11.46 21.09
CA ASN A 227 11.22 -10.55 20.47
C ASN A 227 12.42 -11.29 19.85
N THR A 228 12.14 -12.28 18.99
CA THR A 228 13.16 -13.11 18.31
C THR A 228 14.05 -12.30 17.35
N GLU A 229 15.16 -12.85 16.87
CA GLU A 229 16.09 -12.19 15.93
C GLU A 229 15.44 -11.94 14.55
N TYR A 230 15.76 -10.79 13.94
CA TYR A 230 15.07 -10.26 12.74
C TYR A 230 15.19 -11.16 11.51
N ASP A 231 16.37 -11.71 11.23
CA ASP A 231 16.62 -12.51 10.03
C ASP A 231 15.78 -13.81 10.01
N GLU A 232 15.56 -14.43 11.17
CA GLU A 232 14.73 -15.63 11.31
C GLU A 232 13.24 -15.31 11.19
N TRP A 233 12.83 -14.16 11.75
CA TRP A 233 11.48 -13.65 11.63
C TRP A 233 11.12 -13.29 10.18
N GLU A 234 12.00 -12.57 9.47
CA GLU A 234 11.73 -12.05 8.12
C GLU A 234 11.56 -13.20 7.10
N SER A 235 12.46 -14.19 7.15
CA SER A 235 12.32 -15.37 6.28
C SER A 235 11.04 -16.16 6.56
N HIS A 236 10.59 -16.19 7.81
CA HIS A 236 9.33 -16.86 8.20
C HIS A 236 8.11 -16.04 7.77
N TYR A 237 8.18 -14.71 7.84
CA TYR A 237 7.12 -13.77 7.42
C TYR A 237 6.68 -13.96 5.98
N PHE A 238 7.62 -14.00 5.04
CA PHE A 238 7.25 -14.09 3.63
C PHE A 238 6.58 -15.43 3.30
N SER A 239 7.11 -16.53 3.85
CA SER A 239 6.52 -17.86 3.68
C SER A 239 5.10 -17.91 4.22
N ILE A 240 4.87 -17.36 5.42
CA ILE A 240 3.55 -17.43 6.04
C ILE A 240 2.52 -16.55 5.36
N LYS A 241 2.92 -15.36 4.89
CA LYS A 241 2.08 -14.46 4.11
C LYS A 241 1.59 -15.18 2.84
N GLU A 242 2.50 -15.80 2.10
CA GLU A 242 2.18 -16.54 0.88
C GLU A 242 1.24 -17.73 1.17
N ASP A 243 1.54 -18.51 2.21
CA ASP A 243 0.73 -19.67 2.61
C ASP A 243 -0.69 -19.24 3.02
N CYS A 244 -0.83 -18.14 3.76
CA CYS A 244 -2.12 -17.58 4.16
C CYS A 244 -2.91 -17.08 2.94
N CYS A 245 -2.30 -16.29 2.05
CA CYS A 245 -2.96 -15.80 0.84
C CYS A 245 -3.43 -16.96 -0.06
N ARG A 246 -2.59 -18.00 -0.21
CA ARG A 246 -2.94 -19.18 -1.01
C ARG A 246 -4.05 -20.02 -0.37
N GLY A 247 -3.98 -20.27 0.93
CA GLY A 247 -5.02 -20.97 1.68
C GLY A 247 -6.36 -20.22 1.65
N PHE A 248 -6.31 -18.90 1.82
CA PHE A 248 -7.48 -18.04 1.78
C PHE A 248 -8.12 -18.01 0.38
N ARG A 249 -7.32 -17.91 -0.68
CA ARG A 249 -7.79 -18.01 -2.06
C ARG A 249 -8.57 -19.31 -2.31
N LYS A 250 -7.99 -20.44 -1.89
CA LYS A 250 -8.62 -21.77 -2.01
C LYS A 250 -9.92 -21.81 -1.21
N TRP A 251 -9.90 -21.33 0.03
CA TRP A 251 -11.09 -21.32 0.89
C TRP A 251 -12.23 -20.48 0.32
N LEU A 252 -11.95 -19.32 -0.28
CA LEU A 252 -12.95 -18.50 -0.98
C LEU A 252 -13.59 -19.27 -2.15
N ALA A 253 -12.80 -20.04 -2.90
CA ALA A 253 -13.30 -20.90 -3.97
C ALA A 253 -14.18 -22.04 -3.41
N ASP A 254 -13.74 -22.71 -2.34
CA ASP A 254 -14.51 -23.77 -1.67
C ASP A 254 -15.82 -23.24 -1.06
N LYS A 255 -15.84 -21.98 -0.61
CA LYS A 255 -17.03 -21.24 -0.16
C LYS A 255 -17.92 -20.73 -1.32
N GLY A 256 -17.57 -21.00 -2.57
CA GLY A 256 -18.36 -20.59 -3.73
C GLY A 256 -18.33 -19.08 -4.04
N VAL A 257 -17.36 -18.34 -3.48
CA VAL A 257 -17.20 -16.89 -3.68
C VAL A 257 -15.94 -16.57 -4.50
N SER A 258 -15.67 -17.40 -5.52
CA SER A 258 -14.45 -17.36 -6.34
C SER A 258 -14.20 -16.03 -7.06
N ARG A 259 -15.23 -15.20 -7.26
CA ARG A 259 -15.08 -13.85 -7.83
C ARG A 259 -14.14 -12.94 -7.02
N TYR A 260 -13.92 -13.25 -5.74
CA TYR A 260 -13.04 -12.49 -4.85
C TYR A 260 -11.69 -13.16 -4.62
N SER A 261 -11.44 -14.31 -5.25
CA SER A 261 -10.24 -15.13 -5.02
C SER A 261 -8.92 -14.44 -5.41
N ASP A 262 -8.98 -13.36 -6.19
CA ASP A 262 -7.80 -12.58 -6.56
C ASP A 262 -7.69 -11.28 -5.76
N ASP A 263 -8.79 -10.54 -5.59
CA ASP A 263 -8.79 -9.24 -4.90
C ASP A 263 -8.62 -9.34 -3.38
N PHE A 264 -9.25 -10.33 -2.74
CA PHE A 264 -9.23 -10.44 -1.27
C PHE A 264 -7.85 -10.84 -0.71
N PRO A 265 -7.10 -11.75 -1.33
CA PRO A 265 -5.71 -12.00 -0.92
C PRO A 265 -4.81 -10.76 -1.02
N PHE A 266 -5.01 -9.87 -1.99
CA PHE A 266 -4.27 -8.61 -2.05
C PHE A 266 -4.58 -7.70 -0.84
N CYS A 267 -5.85 -7.61 -0.48
CA CYS A 267 -6.27 -6.87 0.71
C CYS A 267 -5.62 -7.43 1.99
N LEU A 268 -5.54 -8.76 2.06
CA LEU A 268 -4.95 -9.48 3.18
C LEU A 268 -3.45 -9.19 3.34
N GLU A 269 -2.71 -9.20 2.24
CA GLU A 269 -1.28 -8.89 2.24
C GLU A 269 -0.98 -7.52 2.83
N THR A 270 -1.76 -6.51 2.47
CA THR A 270 -1.65 -5.16 3.07
C THR A 270 -1.90 -5.19 4.58
N PHE A 271 -2.91 -5.93 5.01
CA PHE A 271 -3.23 -6.07 6.44
C PHE A 271 -2.14 -6.84 7.21
N PHE A 272 -1.54 -7.87 6.62
CA PHE A 272 -0.40 -8.58 7.19
C PHE A 272 0.81 -7.67 7.38
N ASN A 273 1.13 -6.83 6.38
CA ASN A 273 2.22 -5.86 6.50
C ASN A 273 1.94 -4.89 7.65
N PHE A 274 0.69 -4.46 7.85
CA PHE A 274 0.32 -3.66 9.00
C PHE A 274 0.50 -4.42 10.32
N VAL A 275 0.02 -5.65 10.44
CA VAL A 275 0.09 -6.38 11.71
C VAL A 275 1.53 -6.72 12.10
N TYR A 276 2.32 -7.24 11.16
CA TYR A 276 3.60 -7.86 11.47
C TYR A 276 4.82 -7.03 11.09
N GLN A 277 4.77 -6.19 10.04
CA GLN A 277 5.94 -5.41 9.61
C GLN A 277 5.97 -3.99 10.16
N GLN A 278 4.80 -3.42 10.50
CA GLN A 278 4.72 -2.09 11.06
C GLN A 278 5.09 -2.13 12.55
N SER A 279 5.92 -1.20 13.01
CA SER A 279 6.19 -1.02 14.44
C SER A 279 4.95 -0.51 15.14
N HIS A 280 4.54 -1.21 16.19
CA HIS A 280 3.43 -0.86 17.07
C HIS A 280 3.97 -0.51 18.46
N LYS A 281 3.19 0.24 19.25
CA LYS A 281 3.58 0.58 20.64
C LYS A 281 3.54 -0.64 21.56
N GLU A 282 2.76 -1.65 21.19
CA GLU A 282 2.57 -2.89 21.93
C GLU A 282 2.69 -4.06 20.94
N PRO A 283 3.07 -5.27 21.37
CA PRO A 283 3.06 -6.45 20.50
C PRO A 283 1.66 -6.71 19.92
N VAL A 284 1.54 -6.67 18.59
CA VAL A 284 0.29 -6.95 17.87
C VAL A 284 0.42 -8.25 17.11
N ILE A 285 -0.55 -9.14 17.30
CA ILE A 285 -0.69 -10.41 16.58
C ILE A 285 -2.13 -10.60 16.14
N LEU A 286 -2.37 -11.40 15.09
CA LEU A 286 -3.72 -11.59 14.53
C LEU A 286 -4.75 -12.08 15.55
N LYS A 287 -4.33 -12.88 16.56
CA LYS A 287 -5.22 -13.38 17.63
C LYS A 287 -5.73 -12.30 18.58
N ASN A 288 -4.97 -11.23 18.74
CA ASN A 288 -5.22 -10.21 19.75
C ASN A 288 -4.78 -8.85 19.22
N ILE A 289 -5.55 -8.31 18.27
CA ILE A 289 -5.35 -6.95 17.78
C ILE A 289 -6.20 -6.01 18.62
N PRO A 290 -5.61 -5.04 19.34
CA PRO A 290 -6.39 -4.03 20.04
C PRO A 290 -7.29 -3.24 19.08
N PRO A 291 -8.53 -2.88 19.47
CA PRO A 291 -9.47 -2.19 18.59
C PRO A 291 -8.92 -0.92 17.93
N ALA A 292 -8.10 -0.16 18.67
CA ALA A 292 -7.46 1.05 18.18
C ALA A 292 -6.54 0.80 16.97
N TYR A 293 -5.91 -0.37 16.85
CA TYR A 293 -5.08 -0.72 15.69
C TYR A 293 -5.93 -1.11 14.47
N ILE A 294 -7.11 -1.71 14.67
CA ILE A 294 -8.06 -1.93 13.56
C ILE A 294 -8.55 -0.58 13.02
N GLU A 295 -8.93 0.34 13.91
CA GLU A 295 -9.33 1.70 13.53
C GLU A 295 -8.18 2.42 12.80
N SER A 296 -6.95 2.36 13.34
CA SER A 296 -5.75 2.96 12.73
C SER A 296 -5.43 2.35 11.35
N PHE A 297 -5.64 1.04 11.17
CA PHE A 297 -5.44 0.40 9.88
C PHE A 297 -6.29 1.05 8.79
N PHE A 298 -7.61 1.16 9.03
CA PHE A 298 -8.53 1.72 8.03
C PHE A 298 -8.38 3.24 7.89
N MET A 299 -8.27 3.97 8.99
CA MET A 299 -8.34 5.44 8.99
C MET A 299 -7.01 6.10 8.59
N ASP A 300 -5.88 5.40 8.79
CA ASP A 300 -4.53 5.92 8.47
C ASP A 300 -3.77 5.01 7.52
N TYR A 301 -3.41 3.79 7.96
CA TYR A 301 -2.40 2.99 7.27
C TYR A 301 -2.79 2.66 5.84
N LEU A 302 -4.00 2.14 5.64
CA LEU A 302 -4.53 1.75 4.34
C LEU A 302 -4.52 2.95 3.38
N LEU A 303 -5.04 4.09 3.83
CA LEU A 303 -5.16 5.32 3.03
C LEU A 303 -3.82 6.00 2.77
N ARG A 304 -2.76 5.65 3.49
CA ARG A 304 -1.41 6.22 3.31
C ARG A 304 -0.50 5.31 2.48
N LYS A 305 -0.68 3.99 2.61
CA LYS A 305 0.22 2.96 2.05
C LYS A 305 -0.27 2.36 0.75
N VAL A 306 -1.58 2.36 0.49
CA VAL A 306 -2.15 1.81 -0.73
C VAL A 306 -2.53 2.94 -1.68
N VAL A 307 -2.22 2.74 -2.96
CA VAL A 307 -2.78 3.54 -4.06
C VAL A 307 -3.84 2.66 -4.71
N ALA A 308 -5.10 3.02 -4.50
CA ALA A 308 -6.25 2.35 -5.07
C ALA A 308 -7.30 3.40 -5.48
N GLU A 309 -8.22 3.03 -6.37
CA GLU A 309 -9.35 3.90 -6.66
C GLU A 309 -10.25 4.02 -5.41
N PRO A 310 -10.83 5.20 -5.15
CA PRO A 310 -11.69 5.47 -4.00
C PRO A 310 -12.75 4.40 -3.67
N GLY A 311 -13.37 3.80 -4.69
CA GLY A 311 -14.33 2.72 -4.53
C GLY A 311 -13.73 1.35 -4.16
N GLU A 312 -12.44 1.14 -4.43
CA GLU A 312 -11.74 -0.13 -4.15
C GLU A 312 -11.35 -0.25 -2.67
N TYR A 313 -11.06 0.86 -1.99
CA TYR A 313 -10.74 0.86 -0.55
C TYR A 313 -11.79 0.16 0.31
N ILE A 314 -13.07 0.20 -0.12
CA ILE A 314 -14.16 -0.38 0.65
C ILE A 314 -14.10 -1.92 0.68
N GLN A 315 -13.35 -2.54 -0.24
CA GLN A 315 -13.21 -4.00 -0.33
C GLN A 315 -12.38 -4.59 0.81
N TRP A 316 -11.51 -3.81 1.47
CA TRP A 316 -10.72 -4.30 2.61
C TRP A 316 -11.60 -4.74 3.78
N ILE A 317 -12.77 -4.13 3.95
CA ILE A 317 -13.70 -4.47 5.02
C ILE A 317 -14.20 -5.92 4.89
N PRO A 318 -14.93 -6.30 3.82
CA PRO A 318 -15.38 -7.67 3.66
C PRO A 318 -14.22 -8.66 3.52
N ALA A 319 -13.08 -8.27 2.94
CA ALA A 319 -11.91 -9.13 2.81
C ALA A 319 -11.33 -9.52 4.19
N ILE A 320 -11.14 -8.55 5.09
CA ILE A 320 -10.60 -8.82 6.42
C ILE A 320 -11.61 -9.59 7.28
N LYS A 321 -12.92 -9.28 7.21
CA LYS A 321 -13.96 -10.07 7.89
C LYS A 321 -13.97 -11.54 7.42
N ALA A 322 -13.89 -11.76 6.11
CA ALA A 322 -13.82 -13.10 5.53
C ALA A 322 -12.53 -13.82 5.94
N PHE A 323 -11.41 -13.11 6.02
CA PHE A 323 -10.15 -13.69 6.48
C PHE A 323 -10.20 -14.15 7.94
N TYR A 324 -10.78 -13.35 8.84
CA TYR A 324 -10.97 -13.74 10.24
C TYR A 324 -11.86 -14.98 10.38
N THR A 325 -12.89 -15.07 9.54
CA THR A 325 -13.74 -16.28 9.46
C THR A 325 -12.92 -17.49 8.99
N PHE A 326 -12.12 -17.33 7.93
CA PHE A 326 -11.23 -18.37 7.41
C PHE A 326 -10.28 -18.91 8.47
N ILE A 327 -9.50 -18.06 9.14
CA ILE A 327 -8.52 -18.51 10.15
C ILE A 327 -9.18 -19.11 11.40
N SER A 328 -10.43 -18.72 11.69
CA SER A 328 -11.24 -19.39 12.73
C SER A 328 -11.62 -20.80 12.31
N GLU A 329 -12.15 -21.00 11.09
CA GLU A 329 -12.48 -22.33 10.57
C GLU A 329 -11.26 -23.26 10.49
N LYS A 330 -10.06 -22.69 10.30
CA LYS A 330 -8.81 -23.47 10.31
C LYS A 330 -8.27 -23.78 11.70
N GLY A 331 -8.87 -23.22 12.75
CA GLY A 331 -8.52 -23.47 14.14
C GLY A 331 -7.36 -22.61 14.66
N TYR A 332 -7.05 -21.49 14.02
CA TYR A 332 -6.05 -20.55 14.54
C TYR A 332 -6.62 -19.66 15.66
N ILE A 333 -7.88 -19.24 15.54
CA ILE A 333 -8.64 -18.52 16.57
C ILE A 333 -9.96 -19.24 16.85
N ALA A 334 -10.46 -19.16 18.08
CA ALA A 334 -11.70 -19.81 18.48
C ALA A 334 -12.95 -19.04 18.04
N ASP A 335 -12.91 -17.71 18.15
CA ASP A 335 -14.04 -16.83 17.86
C ASP A 335 -13.56 -15.61 17.05
N PRO A 336 -14.01 -15.41 15.80
CA PRO A 336 -13.66 -14.25 14.99
C PRO A 336 -14.52 -13.00 15.32
N ASP A 337 -15.64 -13.16 16.03
CA ASP A 337 -16.62 -12.11 16.23
C ASP A 337 -16.08 -10.86 16.94
N PRO A 338 -15.17 -10.93 17.94
CA PRO A 338 -14.65 -9.75 18.60
C PRO A 338 -13.99 -8.77 17.62
N VAL A 339 -13.18 -9.28 16.68
CA VAL A 339 -12.53 -8.44 15.67
C VAL A 339 -13.52 -7.98 14.61
N ILE A 340 -14.41 -8.88 14.16
CA ILE A 340 -15.46 -8.53 13.19
C ILE A 340 -16.34 -7.38 13.68
N ARG A 341 -16.78 -7.40 14.94
CA ARG A 341 -17.58 -6.32 15.55
C ARG A 341 -16.84 -4.99 15.59
N VAL A 342 -15.52 -4.99 15.82
CA VAL A 342 -14.70 -3.77 15.75
C VAL A 342 -14.67 -3.23 14.33
N ILE A 343 -14.50 -4.09 13.33
CA ILE A 343 -14.51 -3.68 11.92
C ILE A 343 -15.87 -3.08 11.55
N GLU A 344 -16.98 -3.71 11.95
CA GLU A 344 -18.35 -3.22 11.72
C GLU A 344 -18.60 -1.86 12.38
N LYS A 345 -18.06 -1.64 13.58
CA LYS A 345 -18.11 -0.34 14.24
C LYS A 345 -17.27 0.71 13.52
N THR A 346 -16.15 0.32 12.93
CA THR A 346 -15.22 1.22 12.21
C THR A 346 -15.76 1.61 10.83
N GLU A 347 -16.47 0.71 10.15
CA GLU A 347 -16.94 0.86 8.76
C GLU A 347 -17.67 2.19 8.50
N PRO A 348 -18.67 2.63 9.29
CA PRO A 348 -19.35 3.90 9.04
C PRO A 348 -18.42 5.12 9.10
N HIS A 349 -17.41 5.09 9.97
CA HIS A 349 -16.43 6.17 10.10
C HIS A 349 -15.48 6.19 8.90
N PHE A 350 -15.03 5.02 8.47
CA PHE A 350 -14.18 4.88 7.31
C PHE A 350 -14.88 5.34 6.03
N VAL A 351 -16.13 4.94 5.82
CA VAL A 351 -16.93 5.34 4.65
C VAL A 351 -17.17 6.86 4.63
N ARG A 352 -17.44 7.48 5.79
CA ARG A 352 -17.53 8.94 5.90
C ARG A 352 -16.21 9.62 5.55
N LEU A 353 -15.08 9.06 6.01
CA LEU A 353 -13.75 9.58 5.66
C LEU A 353 -13.47 9.49 4.16
N LEU A 354 -13.79 8.36 3.53
CA LEU A 354 -13.66 8.19 2.08
C LEU A 354 -14.50 9.22 1.32
N LYS A 355 -15.78 9.41 1.71
CA LYS A 355 -16.66 10.42 1.10
C LYS A 355 -16.10 11.83 1.29
N LYS A 356 -15.61 12.18 2.48
CA LYS A 356 -14.97 13.49 2.73
C LYS A 356 -13.75 13.71 1.83
N ARG A 357 -12.93 12.67 1.62
CA ARG A 357 -11.65 12.78 0.90
C ARG A 357 -11.74 12.68 -0.60
N PHE A 358 -12.69 11.92 -1.12
CA PHE A 358 -12.76 11.59 -2.54
C PHE A 358 -14.08 11.99 -3.19
N GLY A 359 -15.15 12.08 -2.40
CA GLY A 359 -16.45 12.58 -2.84
C GLY A 359 -16.53 14.09 -2.85
#